data_AF-A0A8H6SJR7-F1
#
_entry.id   AF-A0A8H6SJR7-F1
#
_cell.length_a   1.000
_cell.length_b   1.000
_cell.length_c   1.000
_cell.angle_alpha   90.00
_cell.angle_beta   90.00
_cell.angle_gamma   90.00
#
_symmetry.space_group_name_H-M   'P 1'
#
loop_
_entity.id
_entity.type
_entity.pdbx_description
1 polymer ?
#
loop_
_entity_poly.entity_id
_entity_poly.type
_entity_poly.pdbx_seq_one_letter_code
_entity_poly.pdbx_strand_id
1 'polypeptide(L)'
;MCPWRSPLAKLSLDVVLLILEQCSPFDLAILAASSSALRAALDANPFIWRRAMVGFARGACPAIPPYAASLEETANCSPAAYARYIFGGGKCALCRKPTSSIPYEYLLRLHACSGKCKRGILSRGILFVDREHKYEIHPWGQWLPRLRGTWGRKFVYSSFMIERARHEEQQARDADSGRVLPDDDLPLPFRTTATLSEARAERARSRDALTVNAIALEHWSASYVQEKETVEAANRRFLKARAKEHGLQYHIIMRCPTVACIFTSFNRDLTLITLTVFLQHEQVITNEYQVQAFAVDDTASGTQNVSVPSIAPAQNTSLSHTKTSTLICSHCQDSFTVSSAQETKYGVSSLQKAWRPTSARCMRRSTIRALIANILTGCLRLFLCSIISRQNIAS
;
A
#
# COMPACT_ATOMS: atom_id res chain seq x y z
N MET A 1 -9.71 14.55 -18.06
CA MET A 1 -10.24 13.98 -16.79
C MET A 1 -11.41 13.07 -17.15
N CYS A 2 -11.28 11.75 -16.99
CA CYS A 2 -12.39 10.84 -17.32
C CYS A 2 -13.49 10.93 -16.25
N PRO A 3 -14.75 11.23 -16.63
CA PRO A 3 -15.87 11.29 -15.71
C PRO A 3 -16.38 9.87 -15.42
N TRP A 4 -15.57 9.06 -14.74
CA TRP A 4 -16.11 7.88 -14.08
C TRP A 4 -16.87 8.38 -12.87
N ARG A 5 -18.18 8.59 -13.05
CA ARG A 5 -19.10 8.76 -11.93
C ARG A 5 -18.99 7.47 -11.11
N SER A 6 -18.25 7.55 -10.01
CA SER A 6 -18.16 6.46 -9.03
C SER A 6 -19.58 5.95 -8.76
N PRO A 7 -19.83 4.62 -8.69
CA PRO A 7 -21.12 4.10 -8.26
C PRO A 7 -21.61 4.74 -6.95
N LEU A 8 -20.68 5.13 -6.08
CA LEU A 8 -20.96 5.87 -4.84
C LEU A 8 -21.56 7.25 -5.06
N ALA A 9 -21.30 7.90 -6.19
CA ALA A 9 -21.86 9.21 -6.51
C ALA A 9 -23.38 9.17 -6.72
N LYS A 10 -23.98 7.98 -6.85
CA LYS A 10 -25.43 7.78 -6.93
C LYS A 10 -26.06 7.49 -5.56
N LEU A 11 -25.27 7.21 -4.54
CA LEU A 11 -25.75 6.92 -3.19
C LEU A 11 -25.86 8.22 -2.39
N SER A 12 -26.78 8.27 -1.42
CA SER A 12 -26.80 9.37 -0.46
C SER A 12 -25.54 9.35 0.40
N LEU A 13 -25.16 10.52 0.93
CA LEU A 13 -23.99 10.64 1.80
C LEU A 13 -24.08 9.68 2.99
N ASP A 14 -25.26 9.55 3.62
CA ASP A 14 -25.46 8.67 4.77
C ASP A 14 -25.15 7.20 4.45
N VAL A 15 -25.59 6.71 3.29
CA VAL A 15 -25.28 5.34 2.85
C VAL A 15 -23.79 5.18 2.60
N VAL A 16 -23.13 6.19 2.03
CA VAL A 16 -21.67 6.17 1.84
C VAL A 16 -20.95 6.13 3.19
N LEU A 17 -21.35 6.95 4.17
CA LEU A 17 -20.75 6.96 5.50
C LEU A 17 -20.96 5.62 6.22
N LEU A 18 -22.15 5.02 6.12
CA LEU A 18 -22.42 3.69 6.67
C LEU A 18 -21.53 2.60 6.06
N ILE A 19 -21.27 2.65 4.75
CA ILE A 19 -20.33 1.72 4.08
C ILE A 19 -18.89 1.96 4.59
N LEU A 20 -18.47 3.22 4.71
CA LEU A 20 -17.13 3.58 5.19
C LEU A 20 -16.91 3.13 6.63
N GLU A 21 -17.92 3.20 7.50
CA GLU A 21 -17.85 2.70 8.87
C GLU A 21 -17.58 1.19 8.99
N GLN A 22 -17.92 0.41 7.96
CA GLN A 22 -17.67 -1.04 7.92
C GLN A 22 -16.30 -1.39 7.35
N CYS A 23 -15.54 -0.40 6.85
CA CYS A 23 -14.25 -0.64 6.22
C CYS A 23 -13.14 -0.81 7.28
N SER A 24 -12.14 -1.66 6.97
CA SER A 24 -10.93 -1.72 7.78
C SER A 24 -10.17 -0.38 7.72
N PRO A 25 -9.32 -0.06 8.71
CA PRO A 25 -8.47 1.12 8.66
C PRO A 25 -7.63 1.21 7.38
N PHE A 26 -7.13 0.08 6.90
CA PHE A 26 -6.35 0.06 5.67
C PHE A 26 -7.20 0.37 4.43
N ASP A 27 -8.39 -0.22 4.33
CA ASP A 27 -9.29 0.02 3.19
C ASP A 27 -9.73 1.48 3.15
N LEU A 28 -10.05 2.08 4.31
CA LEU A 28 -10.32 3.52 4.41
C LEU A 28 -9.15 4.35 3.86
N ALA A 29 -7.91 3.94 4.15
CA ALA A 29 -6.74 4.66 3.69
C ALA A 29 -6.46 4.50 2.19
N ILE A 30 -6.86 3.36 1.60
CA ILE A 30 -6.86 3.21 0.14
C ILE A 30 -7.96 4.06 -0.49
N LEU A 31 -9.17 4.05 0.08
CA LEU A 31 -10.30 4.85 -0.40
C LEU A 31 -9.96 6.35 -0.37
N ALA A 32 -9.41 6.85 0.73
CA ALA A 32 -8.92 8.23 0.86
C ALA A 32 -7.82 8.57 -0.16
N ALA A 33 -6.93 7.63 -0.49
CA ALA A 33 -5.89 7.83 -1.50
C ALA A 33 -6.45 7.84 -2.93
N SER A 34 -7.58 7.16 -3.15
CA SER A 34 -8.13 6.94 -4.49
C SER A 34 -9.07 8.03 -5.00
N SER A 35 -9.73 8.77 -4.10
CA SER A 35 -10.74 9.77 -4.45
C SER A 35 -10.65 10.97 -3.51
N SER A 36 -10.53 12.17 -4.07
CA SER A 36 -10.55 13.41 -3.29
C SER A 36 -11.89 13.62 -2.59
N ALA A 37 -13.01 13.21 -3.20
CA ALA A 37 -14.33 13.30 -2.59
C ALA A 37 -14.46 12.36 -1.38
N LEU A 38 -13.96 11.12 -1.46
CA LEU A 38 -13.96 10.21 -0.32
C LEU A 38 -13.01 10.68 0.79
N ARG A 39 -11.86 11.25 0.42
CA ARG A 39 -10.97 11.89 1.39
C ARG A 39 -11.66 13.02 2.12
N ALA A 40 -12.28 13.96 1.39
CA ALA A 40 -13.02 15.06 1.99
C ALA A 40 -14.17 14.58 2.91
N ALA A 41 -14.88 13.52 2.52
CA ALA A 41 -15.91 12.92 3.36
C ALA A 41 -15.34 12.32 4.65
N LEU A 42 -14.18 11.64 4.58
CA LEU A 42 -13.50 11.08 5.75
C LEU A 42 -12.91 12.16 6.66
N ASP A 43 -12.35 13.23 6.08
CA ASP A 43 -11.80 14.37 6.83
C ASP A 43 -12.91 15.14 7.57
N ALA A 44 -14.09 15.27 6.93
CA ALA A 44 -15.28 15.86 7.56
C ALA A 44 -15.91 14.96 8.66
N ASN A 45 -15.60 13.66 8.67
CA ASN A 45 -16.21 12.67 9.57
C ASN A 45 -15.14 11.85 10.32
N PRO A 46 -14.32 12.47 11.19
CA PRO A 46 -13.17 11.83 11.84
C PRO A 46 -13.55 10.67 12.77
N PHE A 47 -14.81 10.59 13.23
CA PHE A 47 -15.31 9.49 14.04
C PHE A 47 -15.28 8.14 13.29
N ILE A 48 -15.32 8.13 11.95
CA ILE A 48 -15.22 6.91 11.14
C ILE A 48 -13.86 6.25 11.36
N TRP A 49 -12.78 7.03 11.34
CA TRP A 49 -11.44 6.53 11.64
C TRP A 49 -11.35 5.95 13.05
N ARG A 50 -11.91 6.66 14.04
CA ARG A 50 -11.94 6.18 15.43
C ARG A 50 -12.68 4.85 15.54
N ARG A 51 -13.86 4.74 14.92
CA ARG A 51 -14.66 3.51 14.91
C ARG A 51 -13.93 2.37 14.19
N ALA A 52 -13.29 2.62 13.06
CA ALA A 52 -12.50 1.61 12.35
C ALA A 52 -11.30 1.11 13.17
N MET A 53 -10.60 2.01 13.88
CA MET A 53 -9.44 1.65 14.71
C MET A 53 -9.84 0.85 15.96
N VAL A 54 -10.96 1.23 16.60
CA VAL A 54 -11.51 0.52 17.76
C VAL A 54 -12.14 -0.81 17.36
N GLY A 55 -12.90 -0.83 16.26
CA GLY A 55 -13.57 -2.01 15.73
C GLY A 55 -12.62 -3.05 15.12
N PHE A 56 -11.35 -2.71 14.94
CA PHE A 56 -10.31 -3.66 14.54
C PHE A 56 -9.95 -4.64 15.67
N ALA A 57 -10.34 -4.37 16.92
CA ALA A 57 -10.17 -5.31 18.02
C ALA A 57 -10.90 -6.63 17.70
N ARG A 58 -10.15 -7.73 17.65
CA ARG A 58 -10.63 -9.07 17.27
C ARG A 58 -9.87 -10.13 18.06
N GLY A 59 -10.59 -11.09 18.65
CA GLY A 59 -9.97 -12.16 19.42
C GLY A 59 -9.12 -11.61 20.57
N ALA A 60 -7.84 -12.01 20.60
CA ALA A 60 -6.86 -11.51 21.56
C ALA A 60 -6.18 -10.19 21.15
N CYS A 61 -6.42 -9.69 19.94
CA CYS A 61 -5.84 -8.43 19.46
C CYS A 61 -6.62 -7.23 20.02
N PRO A 62 -5.99 -6.34 20.81
CA PRO A 62 -6.65 -5.15 21.31
C PRO A 62 -6.90 -4.13 20.19
N ALA A 63 -7.66 -3.09 20.52
CA ALA A 63 -7.85 -1.95 19.64
C ALA A 63 -6.51 -1.31 19.24
N ILE A 64 -6.44 -0.78 18.03
CA ILE A 64 -5.23 -0.10 17.55
C ILE A 64 -5.00 1.16 18.39
N PRO A 65 -3.78 1.40 18.89
CA PRO A 65 -3.44 2.62 19.60
C PRO A 65 -3.92 3.86 18.82
N PRO A 66 -4.67 4.76 19.48
CA PRO A 66 -5.32 5.85 18.79
C PRO A 66 -4.29 6.75 18.14
N TYR A 67 -4.71 7.30 17.01
CA TYR A 67 -3.98 8.34 16.33
C TYR A 67 -4.05 9.64 17.17
N ALA A 68 -2.93 10.09 17.73
CA ALA A 68 -2.88 11.35 18.46
C ALA A 68 -2.80 12.53 17.48
N ALA A 69 -3.65 13.55 17.66
CA ALA A 69 -3.71 14.72 16.76
C ALA A 69 -2.35 15.44 16.67
N SER A 70 -1.59 15.47 17.77
CA SER A 70 -0.21 16.01 17.82
C SER A 70 0.78 15.28 16.90
N LEU A 71 0.42 14.13 16.33
CA LEU A 71 1.24 13.42 15.34
C LEU A 71 1.09 14.02 13.93
N GLU A 72 0.01 14.78 13.64
CA GLU A 72 -0.28 15.31 12.30
C GLU A 72 0.76 16.36 11.93
N GLU A 73 1.11 17.17 12.93
CA GLU A 73 2.00 18.32 12.86
C GLU A 73 3.45 17.93 12.56
N THR A 74 3.83 16.68 12.81
CA THR A 74 5.24 16.25 12.79
C THR A 74 5.74 15.85 11.42
N ALA A 75 4.90 15.21 10.60
CA ALA A 75 5.32 14.63 9.32
C ALA A 75 4.16 14.05 8.49
N ASN A 76 3.10 14.83 8.19
CA ASN A 76 2.04 14.41 7.26
C ASN A 76 1.33 13.11 7.68
N CYS A 77 0.97 12.98 8.96
CA CYS A 77 0.32 11.77 9.45
C CYS A 77 -1.20 11.91 9.45
N SER A 78 -1.87 12.11 8.31
CA SER A 78 -3.33 11.95 8.34
C SER A 78 -3.71 10.55 8.88
N PRO A 79 -4.92 10.34 9.42
CA PRO A 79 -5.38 9.01 9.82
C PRO A 79 -5.18 7.95 8.72
N ALA A 80 -5.32 8.35 7.46
CA ALA A 80 -5.00 7.52 6.29
C ALA A 80 -3.50 7.18 6.18
N ALA A 81 -2.60 8.16 6.36
CA ALA A 81 -1.16 7.90 6.35
C ALA A 81 -0.75 6.98 7.50
N TYR A 82 -1.34 7.15 8.69
CA TYR A 82 -1.10 6.29 9.85
C TYR A 82 -1.58 4.85 9.61
N ALA A 83 -2.80 4.67 9.10
CA ALA A 83 -3.31 3.35 8.75
C ALA A 83 -2.47 2.66 7.65
N ARG A 84 -2.02 3.40 6.63
CA ARG A 84 -1.11 2.88 5.60
C ARG A 84 0.25 2.52 6.15
N TYR A 85 0.76 3.28 7.11
CA TYR A 85 2.03 2.99 7.74
C TYR A 85 1.99 1.66 8.50
N ILE A 86 0.90 1.39 9.22
CA ILE A 86 0.71 0.15 9.98
C ILE A 86 0.44 -1.05 9.04
N PHE A 87 -0.54 -0.92 8.14
CA PHE A 87 -1.08 -2.06 7.37
C PHE A 87 -0.70 -2.09 5.90
N GLY A 88 -0.35 -0.95 5.33
CA GLY A 88 0.00 -0.82 3.90
C GLY A 88 1.40 -1.25 3.55
N GLY A 89 2.20 -1.58 4.58
CA GLY A 89 3.59 -1.92 4.40
C GLY A 89 4.43 -0.73 3.93
N GLY A 90 5.58 -1.03 3.35
CA GLY A 90 6.54 -0.01 2.95
C GLY A 90 7.71 -0.57 2.16
N LYS A 91 8.76 0.23 2.01
CA LYS A 91 10.04 -0.25 1.50
C LYS A 91 10.86 -0.79 2.65
N CYS A 92 11.48 -1.95 2.48
CA CYS A 92 12.44 -2.46 3.45
C CYS A 92 13.58 -1.44 3.66
N ALA A 93 13.89 -1.13 4.91
CA ALA A 93 14.94 -0.18 5.25
C ALA A 93 16.31 -0.60 4.72
N LEU A 94 16.58 -1.92 4.65
CA LEU A 94 17.84 -2.45 4.18
C LEU A 94 17.89 -2.65 2.65
N CYS A 95 17.01 -3.50 2.10
CA CYS A 95 17.09 -3.90 0.69
C CYS A 95 16.18 -3.10 -0.25
N ARG A 96 15.42 -2.14 0.28
CA ARG A 96 14.46 -1.26 -0.45
C ARG A 96 13.31 -1.96 -1.18
N LYS A 97 13.25 -3.29 -1.17
CA LYS A 97 12.14 -4.06 -1.74
C LYS A 97 10.82 -3.70 -1.04
N PRO A 98 9.70 -3.59 -1.76
CA PRO A 98 8.38 -3.47 -1.17
C PRO A 98 8.09 -4.64 -0.23
N THR A 99 7.41 -4.37 0.88
CA THR A 99 7.00 -5.37 1.85
C THR A 99 5.67 -4.99 2.47
N SER A 100 4.80 -5.99 2.68
CA SER A 100 3.54 -5.88 3.42
C SER A 100 3.70 -6.22 4.91
N SER A 101 4.94 -6.44 5.36
CA SER A 101 5.21 -6.64 6.79
C SER A 101 4.89 -5.37 7.57
N ILE A 102 4.33 -5.57 8.77
CA ILE A 102 4.21 -4.50 9.76
C ILE A 102 5.59 -3.86 10.04
N PRO A 103 5.63 -2.61 10.50
CA PRO A 103 6.88 -1.99 10.91
C PRO A 103 7.68 -2.87 11.87
N TYR A 104 8.99 -2.95 11.64
CA TYR A 104 9.94 -3.59 12.55
C TYR A 104 10.25 -2.70 13.74
N GLU A 105 10.31 -1.38 13.52
CA GLU A 105 10.56 -0.37 14.54
C GLU A 105 9.60 0.80 14.28
N TYR A 106 8.72 1.08 15.24
CA TYR A 106 7.61 2.01 15.05
C TYR A 106 8.06 3.47 15.12
N LEU A 107 8.94 3.79 16.08
CA LEU A 107 9.38 5.18 16.27
C LEU A 107 10.25 5.66 15.11
N LEU A 108 11.14 4.78 14.62
CA LEU A 108 12.05 5.08 13.51
C LEU A 108 11.47 4.74 12.12
N ARG A 109 10.22 4.26 12.05
CA ARG A 109 9.50 3.91 10.82
C ARG A 109 10.25 2.94 9.90
N LEU A 110 10.86 1.91 10.47
CA LEU A 110 11.64 0.95 9.70
C LEU A 110 10.81 -0.29 9.38
N HIS A 111 10.81 -0.73 8.11
CA HIS A 111 10.26 -2.03 7.71
C HIS A 111 11.38 -3.02 7.37
N ALA A 112 11.13 -4.30 7.61
CA ALA A 112 12.05 -5.38 7.27
C ALA A 112 11.32 -6.53 6.59
N CYS A 113 11.68 -6.82 5.33
CA CYS A 113 10.99 -7.85 4.54
C CYS A 113 11.35 -9.30 4.92
N SER A 114 12.37 -9.50 5.75
CA SER A 114 12.86 -10.83 6.14
C SER A 114 13.68 -10.77 7.43
N GLY A 115 13.86 -11.92 8.09
CA GLY A 115 14.75 -12.03 9.26
C GLY A 115 16.20 -11.63 8.96
N LYS A 116 16.70 -11.92 7.75
CA LYS A 116 18.02 -11.45 7.28
C LYS A 116 18.08 -9.93 7.22
N CYS A 117 17.03 -9.28 6.72
CA CYS A 117 16.97 -7.82 6.70
C CYS A 117 16.84 -7.21 8.10
N LYS A 118 16.08 -7.84 9.01
CA LYS A 118 16.00 -7.41 10.43
C LYS A 118 17.40 -7.38 11.06
N ARG A 119 18.16 -8.48 10.97
CA ARG A 119 19.55 -8.54 11.46
C ARG A 119 20.48 -7.54 10.76
N GLY A 120 20.28 -7.33 9.46
CA GLY A 120 21.06 -6.37 8.69
C GLY A 120 20.81 -4.91 9.08
N ILE A 121 19.58 -4.55 9.48
CA ILE A 121 19.26 -3.20 9.99
C ILE A 121 20.09 -2.90 11.25
N LEU A 122 20.24 -3.87 12.14
CA LEU A 122 21.03 -3.73 13.36
C LEU A 122 22.55 -3.64 13.13
N SER A 123 23.05 -4.26 12.05
CA SER A 123 24.50 -4.46 11.84
C SER A 123 25.13 -3.61 10.73
N ARG A 124 24.35 -3.06 9.78
CA ARG A 124 24.86 -2.39 8.57
C ARG A 124 24.71 -0.87 8.56
N GLY A 125 24.73 -0.23 9.74
CA GLY A 125 24.71 1.24 9.84
C GLY A 125 23.40 1.91 9.41
N ILE A 126 22.29 1.15 9.29
CA ILE A 126 20.94 1.74 9.13
C ILE A 126 20.53 2.49 10.40
N LEU A 127 20.94 1.94 11.54
CA LEU A 127 20.86 2.60 12.83
C LEU A 127 22.18 3.30 13.13
N PHE A 128 22.10 4.57 13.50
CA PHE A 128 23.22 5.37 13.94
C PHE A 128 23.17 5.52 15.46
N VAL A 129 24.22 5.06 16.16
CA VAL A 129 24.35 5.22 17.61
C VAL A 129 25.16 6.48 17.89
N ASP A 130 24.54 7.47 18.51
CA ASP A 130 25.19 8.73 18.86
C ASP A 130 26.03 8.59 20.13
N ARG A 131 27.25 8.07 19.96
CA ARG A 131 28.18 7.79 21.05
C ARG A 131 28.79 9.05 21.66
N GLU A 132 28.93 10.09 20.85
CA GLU A 132 29.59 11.35 21.21
C GLU A 132 28.59 12.45 21.56
N HIS A 133 27.29 12.12 21.65
CA HIS A 133 26.21 13.09 21.85
C HIS A 133 26.19 14.21 20.80
N LYS A 134 26.75 13.94 19.61
CA LYS A 134 26.92 14.90 18.51
C LYS A 134 25.57 15.45 18.06
N TYR A 135 24.55 14.60 18.00
CA TYR A 135 23.23 15.02 17.55
C TYR A 135 22.34 15.49 18.68
N GLU A 136 22.58 15.05 19.92
CA GLU A 136 21.86 15.58 21.08
C GLU A 136 21.96 17.10 21.20
N ILE A 137 23.17 17.65 20.98
CA ILE A 137 23.42 19.09 20.98
C ILE A 137 23.11 19.77 19.63
N HIS A 138 22.98 18.99 18.56
CA HIS A 138 22.65 19.52 17.24
C HIS A 138 21.19 19.96 17.18
N PRO A 139 20.85 21.02 16.42
CA PRO A 139 19.46 21.38 16.15
C PRO A 139 18.58 20.25 15.58
N TRP A 140 19.17 19.16 15.08
CA TRP A 140 18.41 18.00 14.56
C TRP A 140 18.01 17.02 15.66
N GLY A 141 18.88 16.72 16.62
CA GLY A 141 18.57 15.66 17.60
C GLY A 141 17.51 16.07 18.62
N GLN A 142 17.21 17.36 18.76
CA GLN A 142 16.13 17.82 19.64
C GLN A 142 14.75 17.33 19.17
N TRP A 143 14.51 17.26 17.86
CA TRP A 143 13.21 16.90 17.28
C TRP A 143 13.20 15.58 16.50
N LEU A 144 14.36 15.05 16.10
CA LEU A 144 14.40 13.75 15.42
C LEU A 144 13.92 12.62 16.33
N PRO A 145 13.03 11.72 15.85
CA PRO A 145 12.70 10.50 16.55
C PRO A 145 13.96 9.68 16.86
N ARG A 146 14.07 9.21 18.10
CA ARG A 146 15.25 8.51 18.60
C ARG A 146 14.89 7.48 19.65
N LEU A 147 15.54 6.34 19.59
CA LEU A 147 15.43 5.32 20.63
C LEU A 147 16.44 5.62 21.74
N ARG A 148 16.09 5.30 22.99
CA ARG A 148 17.07 5.22 24.07
C ARG A 148 17.77 3.87 23.97
N GLY A 149 19.10 3.89 23.86
CA GLY A 149 19.89 2.68 23.85
C GLY A 149 19.74 1.92 25.17
N THR A 150 19.77 0.58 25.10
CA THR A 150 19.76 -0.29 26.29
C THR A 150 21.05 -0.18 27.11
N TRP A 151 22.14 0.27 26.50
CA TRP A 151 23.47 0.37 27.12
C TRP A 151 23.92 1.84 27.24
N GLY A 152 23.30 2.57 28.17
CA GLY A 152 23.67 3.95 28.56
C GLY A 152 22.75 5.05 28.05
N ARG A 153 23.11 6.33 28.31
CA ARG A 153 22.38 7.53 27.86
C ARG A 153 22.53 7.82 26.34
N LYS A 154 22.81 6.79 25.54
CA LYS A 154 23.06 6.95 24.09
C LYS A 154 21.76 6.94 23.33
N PHE A 155 21.63 7.85 22.37
CA PHE A 155 20.50 7.89 21.46
C PHE A 155 20.80 7.12 20.18
N VAL A 156 19.80 6.40 19.67
CA VAL A 156 19.86 5.70 18.39
C VAL A 156 18.90 6.34 17.42
N TYR A 157 19.42 6.69 16.25
CA TYR A 157 18.70 7.35 15.17
C TYR A 157 18.63 6.45 13.94
N SER A 158 17.67 6.70 13.07
CA SER A 158 17.69 6.17 11.70
C SER A 158 18.62 7.01 10.83
N SER A 159 19.58 6.38 10.16
CA SER A 159 20.48 7.07 9.21
C SER A 159 19.69 7.78 8.11
N PHE A 160 18.55 7.23 7.68
CA PHE A 160 17.67 7.88 6.70
C PHE A 160 17.00 9.15 7.24
N MET A 161 16.67 9.17 8.54
CA MET A 161 16.09 10.36 9.15
C MET A 161 17.14 11.46 9.33
N ILE A 162 18.38 11.10 9.66
CA ILE A 162 19.51 12.06 9.70
C ILE A 162 19.76 12.65 8.31
N GLU A 163 19.85 11.81 7.28
CA GLU A 163 20.05 12.25 5.90
C GLU A 163 18.92 13.15 5.42
N ARG A 164 17.67 12.79 5.71
CA ARG A 164 16.51 13.64 5.42
C ARG A 164 16.58 14.98 6.16
N ALA A 165 16.95 15.00 7.43
CA ALA A 165 17.09 16.25 8.20
C ALA A 165 18.17 17.18 7.61
N ARG A 166 19.29 16.60 7.14
CA ARG A 166 20.34 17.33 6.41
C ARG A 166 19.79 17.94 5.13
N HIS A 167 19.04 17.16 4.36
CA HIS A 167 18.44 17.63 3.11
C HIS A 167 17.42 18.75 3.35
N GLU A 168 16.55 18.60 4.35
CA GLU A 168 15.59 19.65 4.74
C GLU A 168 16.31 20.95 5.13
N GLU A 169 17.45 20.88 5.82
CA GLU A 169 18.24 22.07 6.15
C GLU A 169 18.93 22.71 4.93
N GLN A 170 19.53 21.89 4.06
CA GLN A 170 20.18 22.39 2.87
C GLN A 170 19.17 23.09 1.96
N GLN A 171 18.00 22.49 1.75
CA GLN A 171 16.92 23.10 0.98
C GLN A 171 16.46 24.43 1.58
N ALA A 172 16.41 24.54 2.91
CA ALA A 172 16.02 25.79 3.55
C ALA A 172 17.03 26.91 3.35
N ARG A 173 18.32 26.59 3.39
CA ARG A 173 19.39 27.55 3.05
C ARG A 173 19.35 27.95 1.58
N ASP A 174 19.11 26.99 0.70
CA ASP A 174 19.00 27.26 -0.74
C ASP A 174 17.80 28.17 -1.03
N ALA A 175 16.64 27.93 -0.38
CA ALA A 175 15.46 28.77 -0.47
C ALA A 175 15.72 30.20 0.04
N ASP A 176 16.38 30.35 1.19
CA ASP A 176 16.75 31.68 1.72
C ASP A 176 17.72 32.42 0.80
N SER A 177 18.56 31.70 0.05
CA SER A 177 19.47 32.27 -0.95
C SER A 177 18.79 32.61 -2.30
N GLY A 178 17.48 32.40 -2.41
CA GLY A 178 16.72 32.66 -3.64
C GLY A 178 16.96 31.63 -4.76
N ARG A 179 17.57 30.49 -4.47
CA ARG A 179 17.74 29.42 -5.47
C ARG A 179 16.40 28.73 -5.70
N VAL A 180 15.97 28.71 -6.96
CA VAL A 180 14.82 27.90 -7.40
C VAL A 180 15.28 26.44 -7.41
N LEU A 181 14.88 25.70 -6.38
CA LEU A 181 15.09 24.27 -6.35
C LEU A 181 14.16 23.62 -7.40
N PRO A 182 14.68 22.73 -8.26
CA PRO A 182 13.81 21.91 -9.11
C PRO A 182 12.83 21.15 -8.22
N ASP A 183 11.65 20.85 -8.77
CA ASP A 183 10.50 20.19 -8.14
C ASP A 183 10.91 18.86 -7.48
N ASP A 184 11.52 18.93 -6.29
CA ASP A 184 12.06 17.79 -5.56
C ASP A 184 10.91 17.03 -4.91
N ASP A 185 10.98 15.70 -4.99
CA ASP A 185 10.01 14.72 -4.48
C ASP A 185 9.76 14.76 -2.94
N LEU A 186 10.20 15.82 -2.24
CA LEU A 186 9.99 15.96 -0.81
C LEU A 186 8.58 16.48 -0.50
N PRO A 187 7.87 15.84 0.45
CA PRO A 187 6.43 16.03 0.65
C PRO A 187 6.05 17.32 1.41
N LEU A 188 6.98 18.26 1.57
CA LEU A 188 6.74 19.53 2.26
C LEU A 188 7.15 20.68 1.34
N PRO A 189 6.32 21.75 1.24
CA PRO A 189 6.65 22.92 0.43
C PRO A 189 7.96 23.54 0.89
N PHE A 190 8.70 24.16 -0.03
CA PHE A 190 9.98 24.85 0.22
C PHE A 190 9.88 25.74 1.47
N ARG A 191 10.72 25.45 2.47
CA ARG A 191 10.73 26.15 3.75
C ARG A 191 11.96 27.04 3.82
N THR A 192 11.80 28.32 4.09
CA THR A 192 12.89 29.18 4.59
C THR A 192 13.47 28.60 5.89
N THR A 193 14.66 29.02 6.32
CA THR A 193 15.23 28.56 7.61
C THR A 193 14.31 28.89 8.78
N ALA A 194 13.60 30.03 8.72
CA ALA A 194 12.62 30.43 9.74
C ALA A 194 11.45 29.43 9.84
N THR A 195 10.79 29.12 8.72
CA THR A 195 9.67 28.15 8.71
C THR A 195 10.11 26.72 9.04
N LEU A 196 11.35 26.34 8.70
CA LEU A 196 11.93 25.09 9.14
C LEU A 196 12.13 25.05 10.66
N SER A 197 12.60 26.15 11.27
CA SER A 197 12.80 26.26 12.71
C SER A 197 11.49 26.10 13.49
N GLU A 198 10.42 26.76 13.06
CA GLU A 198 9.09 26.63 13.67
C GLU A 198 8.59 25.19 13.63
N ALA A 199 8.71 24.53 12.48
CA ALA A 199 8.32 23.13 12.35
C ALA A 199 9.18 22.17 13.16
N ARG A 200 10.47 22.48 13.36
CA ARG A 200 11.35 21.71 14.25
C ARG A 200 10.90 21.84 15.71
N ALA A 201 10.51 23.05 16.14
CA ALA A 201 9.97 23.27 17.48
C ALA A 201 8.68 22.46 17.71
N GLU A 202 7.80 22.41 16.71
CA GLU A 202 6.58 21.58 16.80
C GLU A 202 6.89 20.08 16.88
N ARG A 203 7.75 19.59 15.98
CA ARG A 203 8.23 18.19 16.02
C ARG A 203 8.90 17.85 17.36
N ALA A 204 9.61 18.78 17.98
CA ALA A 204 10.20 18.55 19.29
C ALA A 204 9.11 18.35 20.37
N ARG A 205 8.07 19.18 20.40
CA ARG A 205 6.95 19.07 21.36
C ARG A 205 6.22 17.73 21.24
N SER A 206 6.00 17.27 20.02
CA SER A 206 5.29 16.01 19.73
C SER A 206 6.10 14.72 19.96
N ARG A 207 7.42 14.82 20.17
CA ARG A 207 8.32 13.64 20.16
C ARG A 207 7.96 12.64 21.25
N ASP A 208 7.57 13.12 22.41
CA ASP A 208 7.23 12.26 23.54
C ASP A 208 5.91 11.53 23.27
N ALA A 209 4.93 12.20 22.66
CA ALA A 209 3.69 11.57 22.19
C ALA A 209 3.94 10.51 21.11
N LEU A 210 4.86 10.79 20.16
CA LEU A 210 5.32 9.80 19.16
C LEU A 210 5.94 8.57 19.83
N THR A 211 6.74 8.78 20.87
CA THR A 211 7.41 7.69 21.60
C THR A 211 6.40 6.83 22.35
N VAL A 212 5.44 7.45 23.06
CA VAL A 212 4.36 6.73 23.74
C VAL A 212 3.51 5.92 22.76
N ASN A 213 3.17 6.52 21.61
CA ASN A 213 2.42 5.82 20.56
C ASN A 213 3.20 4.65 19.95
N ALA A 214 4.50 4.82 19.68
CA ALA A 214 5.35 3.75 19.16
C ALA A 214 5.43 2.55 20.13
N ILE A 215 5.62 2.80 21.43
CA ILE A 215 5.63 1.76 22.47
C ILE A 215 4.26 1.05 22.53
N ALA A 216 3.16 1.80 22.44
CA ALA A 216 1.82 1.21 22.40
C ALA A 216 1.62 0.32 21.15
N LEU A 217 2.14 0.76 20.00
CA LEU A 217 2.09 -0.02 18.75
C LEU A 217 2.97 -1.27 18.80
N GLU A 218 4.13 -1.22 19.46
CA GLU A 218 4.97 -2.39 19.68
C GLU A 218 4.22 -3.47 20.46
N HIS A 219 3.61 -3.11 21.60
CA HIS A 219 2.79 -4.03 22.38
C HIS A 219 1.59 -4.56 21.59
N TRP A 220 0.85 -3.67 20.91
CA TRP A 220 -0.27 -4.06 20.06
C TRP A 220 0.15 -5.04 18.94
N SER A 221 1.32 -4.80 18.32
CA SER A 221 1.79 -5.58 17.18
C SER A 221 2.11 -7.03 17.54
N ALA A 222 2.55 -7.28 18.77
CA ALA A 222 2.78 -8.64 19.27
C ALA A 222 1.47 -9.44 19.30
N SER A 223 0.40 -8.87 19.88
CA SER A 223 -0.93 -9.47 19.89
C SER A 223 -1.52 -9.61 18.49
N TYR A 224 -1.34 -8.60 17.63
CA TYR A 224 -1.79 -8.64 16.24
C TYR A 224 -1.15 -9.79 15.46
N VAL A 225 0.17 -9.99 15.59
CA VAL A 225 0.88 -11.07 14.87
C VAL A 225 0.38 -12.44 15.32
N GLN A 226 0.20 -12.65 16.63
CA GLN A 226 -0.30 -13.90 17.18
C GLN A 226 -1.73 -14.23 16.70
N GLU A 227 -2.62 -13.24 16.76
CA GLU A 227 -4.00 -13.41 16.28
C GLU A 227 -4.03 -13.65 14.77
N LYS A 228 -3.19 -12.92 14.01
CA LYS A 228 -3.06 -13.09 12.56
C LYS A 228 -2.62 -14.50 12.19
N GLU A 229 -1.64 -15.08 12.88
CA GLU A 229 -1.22 -16.46 12.66
C GLU A 229 -2.37 -17.46 12.90
N THR A 230 -3.17 -17.21 13.94
CA THR A 230 -4.35 -18.02 14.28
C THR A 230 -5.42 -17.93 13.19
N VAL A 231 -5.79 -16.72 12.77
CA VAL A 231 -6.75 -16.46 11.68
C VAL A 231 -6.25 -17.03 10.36
N GLU A 232 -4.96 -16.83 10.04
CA GLU A 232 -4.35 -17.34 8.82
C GLU A 232 -4.39 -18.88 8.77
N ALA A 233 -4.13 -19.55 9.89
CA ALA A 233 -4.25 -21.00 9.99
C ALA A 233 -5.69 -21.47 9.77
N ALA A 234 -6.68 -20.78 10.37
CA ALA A 234 -8.09 -21.09 10.19
C ALA A 234 -8.54 -20.90 8.73
N ASN A 235 -8.21 -19.76 8.13
CA ASN A 235 -8.51 -19.45 6.72
C ASN A 235 -7.85 -20.44 5.77
N ARG A 236 -6.64 -20.89 6.09
CA ARG A 236 -5.93 -21.91 5.32
C ARG A 236 -6.63 -23.26 5.38
N ARG A 237 -7.11 -23.68 6.55
CA ARG A 237 -7.90 -24.92 6.70
C ARG A 237 -9.21 -24.83 5.93
N PHE A 238 -9.92 -23.70 6.02
CA PHE A 238 -11.15 -23.45 5.26
C PHE A 238 -10.93 -23.60 3.75
N LEU A 239 -9.92 -22.91 3.19
CA LEU A 239 -9.62 -22.98 1.76
C LEU A 239 -9.19 -24.38 1.31
N LYS A 240 -8.46 -25.13 2.13
CA LYS A 240 -8.12 -26.54 1.84
C LYS A 240 -9.38 -27.42 1.79
N ALA A 241 -10.31 -27.22 2.71
CA ALA A 241 -11.57 -27.96 2.73
C ALA A 241 -12.40 -27.67 1.48
N ARG A 242 -12.56 -26.40 1.10
CA ARG A 242 -13.23 -26.00 -0.14
C ARG A 242 -12.52 -26.57 -1.37
N ALA A 243 -11.21 -26.45 -1.46
CA ALA A 243 -10.42 -27.04 -2.56
C ALA A 243 -10.70 -28.53 -2.74
N LYS A 244 -10.72 -29.30 -1.63
CA LYS A 244 -11.04 -30.72 -1.64
C LYS A 244 -12.47 -31.00 -2.13
N GLU A 245 -13.45 -30.24 -1.66
CA GLU A 245 -14.86 -30.39 -2.05
C GLU A 245 -15.09 -30.20 -3.55
N HIS A 246 -14.39 -29.25 -4.17
CA HIS A 246 -14.47 -28.99 -5.61
C HIS A 246 -13.51 -29.84 -6.46
N GLY A 247 -12.76 -30.77 -5.86
CA GLY A 247 -11.76 -31.56 -6.59
C GLY A 247 -10.60 -30.74 -7.16
N LEU A 248 -10.30 -29.59 -6.55
CA LEU A 248 -9.29 -28.65 -7.00
C LEU A 248 -7.99 -28.78 -6.18
N GLN A 249 -6.85 -28.56 -6.84
CA GLN A 249 -5.55 -28.60 -6.16
C GLN A 249 -5.32 -27.30 -5.37
N TYR A 250 -5.19 -27.43 -4.04
CA TYR A 250 -5.05 -26.27 -3.13
C TYR A 250 -3.92 -25.30 -3.53
N HIS A 251 -2.77 -25.81 -3.97
CA HIS A 251 -1.64 -24.95 -4.31
C HIS A 251 -1.86 -24.15 -5.61
N ILE A 252 -2.67 -24.65 -6.55
CA ILE A 252 -3.08 -23.92 -7.77
C ILE A 252 -4.12 -22.86 -7.40
N ILE A 253 -5.11 -23.20 -6.55
CA ILE A 253 -6.09 -22.25 -6.01
C ILE A 253 -5.39 -21.05 -5.34
N MET A 254 -4.34 -21.29 -4.56
CA MET A 254 -3.60 -20.20 -3.89
C MET A 254 -2.83 -19.29 -4.86
N ARG A 255 -2.65 -19.70 -6.13
CA ARG A 255 -2.08 -18.86 -7.19
C ARG A 255 -3.14 -18.02 -7.92
N CYS A 256 -4.43 -18.34 -7.76
CA CYS A 256 -5.52 -17.54 -8.29
C CYS A 256 -5.47 -16.12 -7.67
N PRO A 257 -5.36 -15.05 -8.48
CA PRO A 257 -5.28 -13.67 -7.98
C PRO A 257 -6.41 -13.30 -7.02
N THR A 258 -7.63 -13.76 -7.29
CA THR A 258 -8.80 -13.46 -6.44
C THR A 258 -8.65 -14.12 -5.07
N VAL A 259 -8.25 -15.39 -5.00
CA VAL A 259 -8.04 -16.10 -3.72
C VAL A 259 -6.88 -15.49 -2.94
N ALA A 260 -5.76 -15.19 -3.61
CA ALA A 260 -4.61 -14.55 -2.98
C ALA A 260 -4.99 -13.19 -2.36
N CYS A 261 -5.82 -12.40 -3.04
CA CYS A 261 -6.32 -11.12 -2.58
C CYS A 261 -7.25 -11.27 -1.35
N ILE A 262 -8.23 -12.19 -1.43
CA ILE A 262 -9.16 -12.49 -0.32
C ILE A 262 -8.36 -12.97 0.90
N PHE A 263 -7.51 -13.96 0.72
CA PHE A 263 -6.70 -14.53 1.81
C PHE A 263 -5.83 -13.46 2.48
N THR A 264 -5.13 -12.63 1.69
CA THR A 264 -4.29 -11.56 2.22
C THR A 264 -5.10 -10.51 2.98
N SER A 265 -6.25 -10.08 2.45
CA SER A 265 -7.08 -9.03 3.06
C SER A 265 -7.75 -9.52 4.34
N PHE A 266 -8.34 -10.72 4.32
CA PHE A 266 -8.98 -11.31 5.50
C PHE A 266 -7.99 -11.58 6.63
N ASN A 267 -6.78 -12.07 6.32
CA ASN A 267 -5.73 -12.24 7.34
C ASN A 267 -5.19 -10.90 7.85
N ARG A 268 -5.10 -9.88 6.98
CA ARG A 268 -4.70 -8.52 7.40
C ARG A 268 -5.69 -7.98 8.42
N ASP A 269 -6.99 -8.17 8.16
CA ASP A 269 -8.09 -7.60 8.94
C ASP A 269 -8.62 -8.55 10.04
N LEU A 270 -7.85 -9.59 10.38
CA LEU A 270 -8.16 -10.57 11.42
C LEU A 270 -9.58 -11.16 11.29
N THR A 271 -10.02 -11.40 10.05
CA THR A 271 -11.37 -11.88 9.72
C THR A 271 -11.31 -13.27 9.10
N LEU A 272 -12.27 -14.12 9.46
CA LEU A 272 -12.40 -15.46 8.89
C LEU A 272 -13.09 -15.40 7.52
N ILE A 273 -12.55 -16.14 6.55
CA ILE A 273 -13.21 -16.35 5.26
C ILE A 273 -14.42 -17.25 5.50
N THR A 274 -15.60 -16.74 5.17
CA THR A 274 -16.86 -17.48 5.30
C THR A 274 -17.25 -18.16 3.99
N LEU A 275 -18.20 -19.11 4.08
CA LEU A 275 -18.78 -19.74 2.89
C LEU A 275 -19.40 -18.71 1.95
N THR A 276 -20.13 -17.72 2.48
CA THR A 276 -20.74 -16.65 1.69
C THR A 276 -19.72 -15.87 0.86
N VAL A 277 -18.57 -15.53 1.46
CA VAL A 277 -17.49 -14.84 0.75
C VAL A 277 -16.92 -15.73 -0.35
N PHE A 278 -16.71 -17.02 -0.07
CA PHE A 278 -16.20 -17.96 -1.08
C PHE A 278 -17.16 -18.11 -2.26
N LEU A 279 -18.44 -18.41 -1.99
CA LEU A 279 -19.48 -18.58 -3.03
C LEU A 279 -19.65 -17.33 -3.88
N GLN A 280 -19.53 -16.14 -3.28
CA GLN A 280 -19.59 -14.87 -4.01
C GLN A 280 -18.51 -14.77 -5.11
N HIS A 281 -17.36 -15.41 -4.92
CA HIS A 281 -16.23 -15.36 -5.85
C HIS A 281 -15.98 -16.67 -6.60
N GLU A 282 -16.79 -17.70 -6.35
CA GLU A 282 -16.57 -19.06 -6.82
C GLU A 282 -16.38 -19.13 -8.34
N GLN A 283 -17.27 -18.51 -9.12
CA GLN A 283 -17.15 -18.53 -10.58
C GLN A 283 -15.84 -17.92 -11.08
N VAL A 284 -15.41 -16.80 -10.47
CA VAL A 284 -14.15 -16.14 -10.84
C VAL A 284 -12.96 -17.01 -10.46
N ILE A 285 -12.99 -17.62 -9.27
CA ILE A 285 -11.94 -18.52 -8.79
C ILE A 285 -11.82 -19.75 -9.70
N THR A 286 -12.94 -20.36 -10.10
CA THR A 286 -12.96 -21.51 -11.01
C THR A 286 -12.38 -21.16 -12.38
N ASN A 287 -12.76 -20.00 -12.95
CA ASN A 287 -12.22 -19.54 -14.22
C ASN A 287 -10.70 -19.27 -14.12
N GLU A 288 -10.25 -18.59 -13.06
CA GLU A 288 -8.82 -18.35 -12.81
C GLU A 288 -8.05 -19.66 -12.61
N TYR A 289 -8.64 -20.62 -11.91
CA TYR A 289 -8.05 -21.93 -11.66
C TYR A 289 -7.81 -22.70 -12.96
N GLN A 290 -8.80 -22.75 -13.85
CA GLN A 290 -8.66 -23.45 -15.14
C GLN A 290 -7.47 -22.91 -15.93
N VAL A 291 -7.35 -21.59 -16.05
CA VAL A 291 -6.20 -20.93 -16.73
C VAL A 291 -4.87 -21.32 -16.09
N GLN A 292 -4.81 -21.40 -14.76
CA GLN A 292 -3.58 -21.78 -14.04
C GLN A 292 -3.26 -23.27 -14.15
N ALA A 293 -4.27 -24.14 -14.17
CA ALA A 293 -4.10 -25.59 -14.28
C ALA A 293 -3.48 -25.96 -15.65
N PHE A 294 -4.01 -25.40 -16.75
CA PHE A 294 -3.46 -25.64 -18.09
C PHE A 294 -2.00 -25.20 -18.22
N ALA A 295 -1.60 -24.10 -17.58
CA ALA A 295 -0.22 -23.63 -17.62
C ALA A 295 0.78 -24.58 -16.93
N VAL A 296 0.32 -25.41 -15.98
CA VAL A 296 1.16 -26.41 -15.30
C VAL A 296 1.35 -27.65 -16.18
N ASP A 297 0.33 -28.05 -16.93
CA ASP A 297 0.40 -29.22 -17.80
C ASP A 297 1.32 -28.99 -19.01
N ASP A 298 1.35 -27.77 -19.55
CA ASP A 298 2.26 -27.39 -20.66
C ASP A 298 3.74 -27.43 -20.25
N THR A 299 4.04 -27.12 -18.98
CA THR A 299 5.43 -27.15 -18.48
C THR A 299 5.89 -28.56 -18.14
N ALA A 300 4.98 -29.50 -17.87
CA ALA A 300 5.30 -30.91 -17.71
C ALA A 300 5.50 -31.65 -19.04
N SER A 301 4.90 -31.15 -20.12
CA SER A 301 4.86 -31.81 -21.43
C SER A 301 5.96 -31.35 -22.42
N GLY A 302 6.66 -30.26 -22.10
CA GLY A 302 7.65 -29.61 -22.98
C GLY A 302 9.07 -30.17 -22.88
N THR A 303 9.32 -31.39 -23.36
CA THR A 303 10.65 -31.85 -23.79
C THR A 303 10.56 -32.59 -25.13
N GLN A 304 9.95 -31.94 -26.13
CA GLN A 304 10.07 -32.37 -27.52
C GLN A 304 10.74 -31.27 -28.33
N ASN A 305 12.00 -31.53 -28.72
CA ASN A 305 12.78 -30.76 -29.67
C ASN A 305 12.05 -30.76 -31.02
N VAL A 306 11.48 -29.61 -31.42
CA VAL A 306 11.03 -29.41 -32.79
C VAL A 306 11.83 -28.26 -33.40
N SER A 307 12.71 -28.63 -34.34
CA SER A 307 13.50 -27.76 -35.20
C SER A 307 12.61 -26.99 -36.19
N VAL A 308 12.77 -25.67 -36.23
CA VAL A 308 12.04 -24.75 -37.13
C VAL A 308 12.91 -24.39 -38.35
N PRO A 309 12.42 -24.48 -39.60
CA PRO A 309 13.12 -23.96 -40.77
C PRO A 309 12.78 -22.49 -41.07
N SER A 310 13.78 -21.78 -41.56
CA SER A 310 13.86 -20.35 -41.85
C SER A 310 13.19 -19.97 -43.18
N ILE A 311 12.39 -18.90 -43.21
CA ILE A 311 11.87 -18.28 -44.44
C ILE A 311 12.20 -16.78 -44.44
N ALA A 312 12.73 -16.29 -45.57
CA ALA A 312 13.22 -14.95 -45.84
C ALA A 312 12.11 -13.91 -46.14
N PRO A 313 12.38 -12.59 -46.06
CA PRO A 313 11.36 -11.56 -46.17
C PRO A 313 11.20 -10.99 -47.59
N ALA A 314 9.95 -10.67 -47.97
CA ALA A 314 9.61 -9.91 -49.16
C ALA A 314 9.47 -8.40 -48.85
N GLN A 315 9.95 -7.57 -49.77
CA GLN A 315 9.94 -6.11 -49.75
C GLN A 315 8.55 -5.57 -50.13
N ASN A 316 8.15 -4.41 -49.58
CA ASN A 316 7.05 -3.62 -50.13
C ASN A 316 7.27 -2.10 -50.01
N THR A 317 6.80 -1.44 -51.06
CA THR A 317 6.94 -0.04 -51.48
C THR A 317 6.01 0.93 -50.75
N SER A 318 6.41 2.20 -50.74
CA SER A 318 5.86 3.35 -50.03
C SER A 318 4.69 4.04 -50.73
N LEU A 319 3.68 4.46 -49.97
CA LEU A 319 2.77 5.57 -50.31
C LEU A 319 2.39 6.35 -49.05
N SER A 320 2.61 7.67 -49.09
CA SER A 320 2.57 8.60 -47.97
C SER A 320 1.18 9.21 -47.74
N HIS A 321 0.54 8.81 -46.64
CA HIS A 321 -0.46 9.63 -45.94
C HIS A 321 0.05 9.84 -44.51
N THR A 322 0.08 11.09 -44.05
CA THR A 322 0.42 11.46 -42.67
C THR A 322 -0.68 10.99 -41.72
N LYS A 323 -0.64 9.70 -41.37
CA LYS A 323 -1.46 9.09 -40.31
C LYS A 323 -0.88 9.47 -38.95
N THR A 324 -1.73 9.99 -38.07
CA THR A 324 -1.48 10.00 -36.63
C THR A 324 -2.00 8.69 -36.05
N SER A 325 -1.15 7.95 -35.36
CA SER A 325 -1.54 6.68 -34.75
C SER A 325 -1.86 6.89 -33.27
N THR A 326 -3.06 6.47 -32.89
CA THR A 326 -3.50 6.46 -31.48
C THR A 326 -3.30 5.07 -30.91
N LEU A 327 -2.42 4.93 -29.92
CA LEU A 327 -2.22 3.68 -29.19
C LEU A 327 -3.14 3.66 -27.97
N ILE A 328 -3.90 2.57 -27.79
CA ILE A 328 -4.83 2.41 -26.67
C ILE A 328 -4.30 1.36 -25.69
N CYS A 329 -4.35 1.66 -24.40
CA CYS A 329 -3.86 0.76 -23.36
C CYS A 329 -4.88 -0.34 -23.14
N SER A 330 -4.52 -1.60 -23.41
CA SER A 330 -5.43 -2.73 -23.18
C SER A 330 -5.89 -2.88 -21.72
N HIS A 331 -5.16 -2.30 -20.75
CA HIS A 331 -5.48 -2.39 -19.32
C HIS A 331 -6.20 -1.17 -18.74
N CYS A 332 -5.86 0.05 -19.15
CA CYS A 332 -6.47 1.27 -18.61
C CYS A 332 -7.33 2.05 -19.62
N GLN A 333 -7.37 1.64 -20.89
CA GLN A 333 -8.05 2.28 -22.02
C GLN A 333 -7.62 3.73 -22.30
N ASP A 334 -6.53 4.18 -21.67
CA ASP A 334 -5.93 5.49 -21.95
C ASP A 334 -5.34 5.48 -23.36
N SER A 335 -5.65 6.52 -24.14
CA SER A 335 -5.12 6.73 -25.49
C SER A 335 -3.89 7.64 -25.46
N PHE A 336 -2.88 7.29 -26.26
CA PHE A 336 -1.69 8.09 -26.49
C PHE A 336 -1.53 8.34 -27.99
N THR A 337 -1.57 9.60 -28.40
CA THR A 337 -1.39 10.00 -29.79
C THR A 337 0.10 10.17 -30.05
N VAL A 338 0.66 9.34 -30.94
CA VAL A 338 2.07 9.44 -31.32
C VAL A 338 2.17 10.38 -32.51
N SER A 339 3.09 11.35 -32.47
CA SER A 339 3.36 12.19 -33.63
C SER A 339 4.14 11.42 -34.68
N SER A 340 3.91 11.73 -35.97
CA SER A 340 4.58 11.06 -37.09
C SER A 340 6.11 11.08 -37.00
N ALA A 341 6.68 12.14 -36.41
CA ALA A 341 8.11 12.29 -36.15
C ALA A 341 8.67 11.30 -35.10
N GLN A 342 7.87 10.92 -34.10
CA GLN A 342 8.26 9.92 -33.11
C GLN A 342 8.17 8.50 -33.67
N GLU A 343 7.17 8.21 -34.51
CA GLU A 343 7.04 6.92 -35.18
C GLU A 343 8.20 6.64 -36.15
N THR A 344 8.66 7.65 -36.90
CA THR A 344 9.81 7.49 -37.82
C THR A 344 11.10 7.21 -37.06
N LYS A 345 11.30 7.85 -35.90
CA LYS A 345 12.55 7.75 -35.15
C LYS A 345 12.70 6.42 -34.40
N TYR A 346 11.60 5.82 -33.94
CA TYR A 346 11.66 4.66 -33.04
C TYR A 346 10.90 3.43 -33.57
N GLY A 347 10.02 3.58 -34.56
CA GLY A 347 9.13 2.51 -35.04
C GLY A 347 8.00 2.19 -34.05
N VAL A 348 6.81 1.88 -34.58
CA VAL A 348 5.59 1.63 -33.79
C VAL A 348 5.79 0.49 -32.78
N SER A 349 6.47 -0.59 -33.18
CA SER A 349 6.73 -1.76 -32.33
C SER A 349 7.69 -1.47 -31.16
N SER A 350 8.67 -0.59 -31.35
CA SER A 350 9.59 -0.18 -30.28
C SER A 350 8.94 0.81 -29.33
N LEU A 351 8.10 1.72 -29.83
CA LEU A 351 7.28 2.61 -29.00
C LEU A 351 6.27 1.82 -28.17
N GLN A 352 5.64 0.80 -28.76
CA GLN A 352 4.72 -0.09 -28.06
C GLN A 352 5.45 -0.96 -27.01
N LYS A 353 6.71 -1.35 -27.24
CA LYS A 353 7.57 -2.02 -26.26
C LYS A 353 8.08 -1.08 -25.17
N ALA A 354 8.46 0.16 -25.49
CA ALA A 354 8.87 1.18 -24.53
C ALA A 354 7.70 1.66 -23.65
N TRP A 355 6.47 1.54 -24.18
CA TRP A 355 5.23 1.86 -23.49
C TRP A 355 4.62 0.67 -22.73
N ARG A 356 5.11 -0.56 -22.91
CA ARG A 356 4.79 -1.69 -22.02
C ARG A 356 5.05 -1.27 -20.57
N PRO A 357 4.22 -1.71 -19.60
CA PRO A 357 3.96 -0.99 -18.35
C PRO A 357 5.14 -1.00 -17.37
N THR A 358 6.13 -0.14 -17.62
CA THR A 358 7.06 0.39 -16.61
C THR A 358 6.45 1.56 -15.85
N SER A 359 5.32 2.09 -16.34
CA SER A 359 4.47 3.03 -15.62
C SER A 359 3.78 2.31 -14.46
N ALA A 360 4.48 2.25 -13.31
CA ALA A 360 3.90 1.87 -12.03
C ALA A 360 2.59 2.63 -11.71
N ARG A 361 2.31 3.75 -12.40
CA ARG A 361 1.05 4.50 -12.33
C ARG A 361 -0.15 3.78 -12.99
N CYS A 362 -0.06 3.21 -14.20
CA CYS A 362 -1.23 2.54 -14.82
C CYS A 362 -1.55 1.19 -14.15
N MET A 363 -0.55 0.38 -13.77
CA MET A 363 -0.79 -0.83 -12.95
C MET A 363 -1.37 -0.50 -11.56
N ARG A 364 -0.89 0.56 -10.89
CA ARG A 364 -1.49 1.01 -9.63
C ARG A 364 -2.94 1.45 -9.83
N ARG A 365 -3.26 2.16 -10.92
CA ARG A 365 -4.63 2.62 -11.20
C ARG A 365 -5.59 1.45 -11.48
N SER A 366 -5.21 0.45 -12.28
CA SER A 366 -6.08 -0.73 -12.51
C SER A 366 -6.26 -1.56 -11.25
N THR A 367 -5.18 -1.78 -10.49
CA THR A 367 -5.23 -2.53 -9.22
C THR A 367 -6.05 -1.79 -8.17
N ILE A 368 -5.90 -0.47 -8.04
CA ILE A 368 -6.71 0.35 -7.13
C ILE A 368 -8.17 0.35 -7.57
N ARG A 369 -8.47 0.40 -8.88
CA ARG A 369 -9.86 0.30 -9.39
C ARG A 369 -10.49 -1.05 -9.07
N ALA A 370 -9.79 -2.16 -9.32
CA ALA A 370 -10.26 -3.50 -8.98
C ALA A 370 -10.43 -3.66 -7.47
N LEU A 371 -9.50 -3.12 -6.68
CA LEU A 371 -9.58 -3.13 -5.22
C LEU A 371 -10.76 -2.30 -4.72
N ILE A 372 -11.02 -1.11 -5.27
CA ILE A 372 -12.18 -0.29 -4.90
C ILE A 372 -13.47 -1.00 -5.30
N ALA A 373 -13.54 -1.57 -6.52
CA ALA A 373 -14.72 -2.33 -6.93
C ALA A 373 -14.96 -3.51 -5.98
N ASN A 374 -13.92 -4.22 -5.56
CA ASN A 374 -14.02 -5.35 -4.62
C ASN A 374 -14.32 -4.90 -3.18
N ILE A 375 -13.71 -3.83 -2.69
CA ILE A 375 -13.99 -3.23 -1.38
C ILE A 375 -15.44 -2.75 -1.35
N LEU A 376 -15.90 -2.02 -2.37
CA LEU A 376 -17.25 -1.51 -2.40
C LEU A 376 -18.28 -2.62 -2.59
N THR A 377 -18.01 -3.61 -3.45
CA THR A 377 -18.89 -4.76 -3.61
C THR A 377 -18.91 -5.62 -2.35
N GLY A 378 -17.77 -5.80 -1.69
CA GLY A 378 -17.63 -6.53 -0.44
C GLY A 378 -18.31 -5.82 0.73
N CYS A 379 -18.00 -4.55 0.98
CA CYS A 379 -18.59 -3.75 2.06
C CYS A 379 -20.09 -3.53 1.87
N LEU A 380 -20.56 -3.24 0.64
CA LEU A 380 -21.99 -3.08 0.37
C LEU A 380 -22.76 -4.38 0.63
N ARG A 381 -22.17 -5.53 0.30
CA ARG A 381 -22.81 -6.84 0.52
C ARG A 381 -22.71 -7.32 1.97
N LEU A 382 -21.58 -7.11 2.65
CA LEU A 382 -21.46 -7.38 4.09
C LEU A 382 -22.41 -6.49 4.91
N PHE A 383 -22.61 -5.25 4.50
CA PHE A 383 -23.60 -4.35 5.07
C PHE A 383 -25.02 -4.88 4.86
N LEU A 384 -25.38 -5.31 3.64
CA LEU A 384 -26.68 -5.95 3.38
C LEU A 384 -26.87 -7.24 4.19
N CYS A 385 -25.85 -8.10 4.29
CA CYS A 385 -25.89 -9.30 5.13
C CYS A 385 -26.02 -8.98 6.62
N SER A 386 -25.35 -7.94 7.12
CA SER A 386 -25.48 -7.49 8.51
C SER A 386 -26.87 -6.91 8.79
N ILE A 387 -27.48 -6.20 7.84
CA ILE A 387 -28.86 -5.71 7.98
C ILE A 387 -29.83 -6.89 8.03
N ILE A 388 -29.72 -7.83 7.09
CA ILE A 388 -30.58 -9.02 7.03
C ILE A 388 -30.42 -9.88 8.30
N SER A 389 -29.19 -10.06 8.77
CA SER A 389 -28.93 -10.83 10.00
C SER A 389 -29.47 -10.14 11.26
N ARG A 390 -29.54 -8.79 11.29
CA ARG A 390 -30.14 -8.07 12.43
C ARG A 390 -31.66 -8.05 12.38
N GLN A 391 -32.27 -8.09 11.19
CA GLN A 391 -33.72 -8.18 11.03
C GLN A 391 -34.26 -9.56 11.43
N ASN A 392 -33.53 -10.64 11.14
CA ASN A 392 -33.93 -12.01 11.51
C ASN A 392 -33.76 -12.35 13.00
N ILE A 393 -33.16 -11.48 13.81
CA ILE A 393 -33.04 -11.66 15.28
C ILE A 393 -34.16 -10.90 16.01
N ALA A 394 -34.83 -9.96 15.33
CA ALA A 394 -35.90 -9.15 15.89
C ALA A 394 -37.31 -9.63 15.52
N SER A 395 -37.41 -10.76 14.83
CA SER A 395 -38.62 -11.50 14.47
C SER A 395 -38.54 -12.90 15.02
#